data_AF-A0A7X3V355-F1
#
_entry.id   AF-A0A7X3V355-F1
#
_cell.length_a   1.000
_cell.length_b   1.000
_cell.length_c   1.000
_cell.angle_alpha   90.00
_cell.angle_beta   90.00
_cell.angle_gamma   90.00
#
_symmetry.space_group_name_H-M   'P 1'
#
loop_
_entity.id
_entity.type
_entity.pdbx_description
1 polymer ?
#
loop_
_entity_poly.entity_id
_entity_poly.type
_entity_poly.pdbx_seq_one_letter_code
_entity_poly.pdbx_strand_id
1 'polypeptide(L)'
;MSDRSQLILPIPPPPADAMTPFVPARMVNEWVYCPRLAYLEWVEGEWADSADTVQGKRAHTRVDKGGGRLPAPDELDEEMSQARSVTMSSERLGVIAKMDVLDIRDGVVMPVDFKKGKRPHVAAGAYEPERVQVCVQAMILEDNGYEVEQGAIWYVGSRERVRVNLDEELRARTLEAVRDLRGAAQTRTRPAPLENSPKCPRCSLAGICLPDETNLFNRGYPPRPLNPSDDPALPLYVQTPRTRLRKKGERLIVESQDETVEVRMIDVSQVALFGPVSVTTPALHALMRAEIPVSWFSTGGWFLGHTIGTGNGNVAVREAQYRAAFSERRSLSFARDLVNAKVRNSRTMLRRNWRPERGAEDKQDAMAGLKRIARRALHADDAQQLLGFEGEAAAIYFSQFEKMLAPSGSEGFDEFSFTTRNRRPPTDPVNAMLSLAYALLARTLTTTVSATGLDPYMGLYHRPRHGRPALALDLMEPFRAILADSCVIQAVNNGEVKPNDFVSNGPACSLKPKGRKALIAAFERRLDQVATHPLFGYRVSMRRMLEVQARLLARHFQGEIVKYPHYLPR
;
A
#
# COMPACT_ATOMS: atom_id res chain seq x y z
N MET A 1 -18.02 40.14 -24.22
CA MET A 1 -18.07 39.01 -25.17
C MET A 1 -16.66 38.77 -25.69
N SER A 2 -15.98 37.76 -25.17
CA SER A 2 -14.67 37.31 -25.66
C SER A 2 -14.84 35.82 -25.96
N ASP A 3 -15.12 35.54 -27.22
CA ASP A 3 -15.13 34.20 -27.80
C ASP A 3 -13.72 33.61 -27.66
N ARG A 4 -13.54 32.74 -26.65
CA ARG A 4 -12.40 31.83 -26.52
C ARG A 4 -12.90 30.43 -26.86
N SER A 5 -13.42 30.25 -28.07
CA SER A 5 -13.36 28.96 -28.75
C SER A 5 -11.88 28.65 -29.01
N GLN A 6 -11.20 28.11 -27.99
CA GLN A 6 -9.93 27.42 -28.22
C GLN A 6 -10.21 26.36 -29.28
N LEU A 7 -9.54 26.46 -30.42
CA LEU A 7 -9.51 25.43 -31.45
C LEU A 7 -8.97 24.15 -30.79
N ILE A 8 -9.88 23.31 -30.30
CA ILE A 8 -9.54 21.95 -29.89
C ILE A 8 -9.26 21.23 -31.20
N LEU A 9 -7.98 21.13 -31.58
CA LEU A 9 -7.58 20.22 -32.65
C LEU A 9 -8.05 18.82 -32.25
N PRO A 10 -8.86 18.14 -33.08
CA PRO A 10 -9.32 16.79 -32.79
C PRO A 10 -8.13 15.84 -32.94
N ILE A 11 -7.29 15.77 -31.91
CA ILE A 11 -6.19 14.80 -31.84
C ILE A 11 -6.86 13.44 -31.57
N PRO A 12 -6.73 12.47 -32.48
CA PRO A 12 -7.31 11.15 -32.28
C PRO A 12 -6.67 10.47 -31.06
N PRO A 13 -7.38 9.55 -30.39
CA PRO A 13 -6.78 8.76 -29.32
C PRO A 13 -5.54 8.01 -29.85
N PRO A 14 -4.46 7.88 -29.06
CA PRO A 14 -3.30 7.10 -29.46
C PRO A 14 -3.73 5.66 -29.83
N PRO A 15 -3.22 5.06 -30.92
CA PRO A 15 -3.60 3.70 -31.31
C PRO A 15 -3.21 2.68 -30.22
N ALA A 16 -3.89 1.53 -30.19
CA ALA A 16 -3.49 0.43 -29.32
C ALA A 16 -2.17 -0.19 -29.82
N ASP A 17 -1.25 -0.46 -28.90
CA ASP A 17 0.01 -1.13 -29.20
C ASP A 17 0.38 -2.11 -28.08
N ALA A 18 1.50 -2.82 -28.22
CA ALA A 18 1.95 -3.81 -27.24
C ALA A 18 2.22 -3.21 -25.84
N MET A 19 2.47 -1.91 -25.75
CA MET A 19 2.78 -1.20 -24.49
C MET A 19 1.53 -0.54 -23.88
N THR A 20 0.53 -0.20 -24.69
CA THR A 20 -0.74 0.40 -24.30
C THR A 20 -1.90 -0.39 -24.91
N PRO A 21 -2.34 -1.48 -24.25
CA PRO A 21 -3.39 -2.35 -24.78
C PRO A 21 -4.74 -1.63 -24.87
N PHE A 22 -5.74 -2.33 -25.40
CA PHE A 22 -7.11 -1.85 -25.42
C PHE A 22 -7.60 -1.49 -24.02
N VAL A 23 -8.13 -0.27 -23.88
CA VAL A 23 -8.69 0.21 -22.62
C VAL A 23 -10.11 -0.35 -22.45
N PRO A 24 -10.44 -1.02 -21.33
CA PRO A 24 -11.80 -1.45 -21.07
C PRO A 24 -12.77 -0.27 -20.99
N ALA A 25 -13.95 -0.36 -21.61
CA ALA A 25 -14.99 0.68 -21.57
C ALA A 25 -15.33 1.15 -20.14
N ARG A 26 -15.30 0.23 -19.16
CA ARG A 26 -15.44 0.56 -17.74
C ARG A 26 -14.43 1.59 -17.26
N MET A 27 -13.17 1.50 -17.70
CA MET A 27 -12.10 2.43 -17.29
C MET A 27 -12.30 3.83 -17.87
N VAL A 28 -12.97 3.96 -19.03
CA VAL A 28 -13.40 5.27 -19.57
C VAL A 28 -14.43 5.90 -18.64
N ASN A 29 -15.39 5.12 -18.13
CA ASN A 29 -16.31 5.56 -17.08
C ASN A 29 -15.57 5.99 -15.80
N GLU A 30 -14.62 5.17 -15.32
CA GLU A 30 -13.84 5.53 -14.13
C GLU A 30 -13.02 6.81 -14.36
N TRP A 31 -12.54 7.06 -15.58
CA TRP A 31 -11.78 8.28 -15.92
C TRP A 31 -12.65 9.53 -15.82
N VAL A 32 -13.87 9.49 -16.35
CA VAL A 32 -14.84 10.59 -16.20
C VAL A 32 -15.23 10.78 -14.74
N TYR A 33 -15.32 9.70 -13.96
CA TYR A 33 -15.59 9.80 -12.52
C TYR A 33 -14.42 10.47 -11.76
N CYS A 34 -13.19 9.98 -11.98
CA CYS A 34 -11.95 10.46 -11.39
C CYS A 34 -10.75 9.98 -12.24
N PRO A 35 -10.07 10.87 -12.99
CA PRO A 35 -8.94 10.49 -13.84
C PRO A 35 -7.83 9.75 -13.07
N ARG A 36 -7.58 10.19 -11.84
CA ARG A 36 -6.62 9.55 -10.94
C ARG A 36 -7.01 8.11 -10.60
N LEU A 37 -8.29 7.85 -10.31
CA LEU A 37 -8.79 6.52 -9.95
C LEU A 37 -8.54 5.55 -11.11
N ALA A 38 -9.02 5.91 -12.31
CA ALA A 38 -8.82 5.09 -13.50
C ALA A 38 -7.35 4.84 -13.82
N TYR A 39 -6.48 5.84 -13.65
CA TYR A 39 -5.04 5.65 -13.84
C TYR A 39 -4.45 4.65 -12.84
N LEU A 40 -4.78 4.77 -11.55
CA LEU A 40 -4.30 3.83 -10.53
C LEU A 40 -4.78 2.40 -10.81
N GLU A 41 -6.06 2.22 -11.14
CA GLU A 41 -6.64 0.90 -11.40
C GLU A 41 -6.10 0.25 -12.68
N TRP A 42 -6.08 0.99 -13.78
CA TRP A 42 -5.77 0.44 -15.11
C TRP A 42 -4.30 0.49 -15.45
N VAL A 43 -3.66 1.65 -15.27
CA VAL A 43 -2.28 1.88 -15.71
C VAL A 43 -1.28 1.33 -14.69
N GLU A 44 -1.57 1.49 -13.40
CA GLU A 44 -0.69 1.02 -12.33
C GLU A 44 -1.09 -0.33 -11.73
N GLY A 45 -2.29 -0.83 -12.05
CA GLY A 45 -2.78 -2.10 -11.54
C GLY A 45 -3.04 -2.08 -10.03
N GLU A 46 -3.27 -0.92 -9.44
CA GLU A 46 -3.59 -0.77 -8.02
C GLU A 46 -5.07 -1.03 -7.79
N TRP A 47 -5.37 -2.06 -6.99
CA TRP A 47 -6.74 -2.40 -6.60
C TRP A 47 -6.83 -2.46 -5.08
N ALA A 48 -7.93 -1.94 -4.53
CA ALA A 48 -8.32 -2.21 -3.15
C ALA A 48 -9.64 -2.97 -3.17
N ASP A 49 -9.68 -4.12 -2.49
CA ASP A 49 -10.91 -4.92 -2.39
C ASP A 49 -11.98 -4.11 -1.63
N SER A 50 -13.05 -3.74 -2.33
CA SER A 50 -14.34 -3.38 -1.75
C SER A 50 -15.22 -4.64 -1.66
N ALA A 51 -16.25 -4.60 -0.82
CA ALA A 51 -17.24 -5.69 -0.72
C ALA A 51 -17.88 -6.11 -2.08
N ASP A 52 -17.70 -5.30 -3.12
CA ASP A 52 -18.24 -5.50 -4.47
C ASP A 52 -17.22 -5.95 -5.55
N THR A 53 -15.90 -5.96 -5.28
CA THR A 53 -14.85 -6.09 -6.33
C THR A 53 -14.26 -7.48 -6.52
N VAL A 54 -14.65 -8.48 -5.71
CA VAL A 54 -14.15 -9.87 -5.82
C VAL A 54 -14.58 -10.57 -7.13
N GLN A 55 -15.55 -10.04 -7.87
CA GLN A 55 -16.03 -10.61 -9.13
C GLN A 55 -15.14 -10.29 -10.37
N GLY A 56 -14.29 -9.26 -10.32
CA GLY A 56 -13.52 -8.78 -11.48
C GLY A 56 -12.26 -9.59 -11.83
N LYS A 57 -11.59 -10.18 -10.82
CA LYS A 57 -10.30 -10.90 -10.98
C LYS A 57 -10.38 -12.16 -11.87
N ARG A 58 -11.57 -12.63 -12.25
CA ARG A 58 -11.78 -13.80 -13.12
C ARG A 58 -11.88 -13.47 -14.62
N ALA A 59 -11.93 -12.19 -15.00
CA ALA A 59 -12.10 -11.80 -16.41
C ALA A 59 -10.82 -11.94 -17.25
N HIS A 60 -9.63 -11.80 -16.63
CA HIS A 60 -8.36 -11.75 -17.36
C HIS A 60 -7.86 -13.11 -17.89
N THR A 61 -8.35 -14.23 -17.36
CA THR A 61 -7.94 -15.59 -17.78
C THR A 61 -8.99 -16.26 -18.66
N ARG A 62 -10.04 -15.54 -19.07
CA ARG A 62 -11.20 -16.12 -19.78
C ARG A 62 -11.47 -15.51 -21.15
N VAL A 63 -10.53 -14.72 -21.68
CA VAL A 63 -10.65 -14.11 -23.01
C VAL A 63 -10.45 -15.13 -24.14
N ASP A 64 -9.83 -16.28 -23.88
CA ASP A 64 -9.65 -17.36 -24.88
C ASP A 64 -10.73 -18.46 -24.85
N LYS A 65 -11.85 -18.26 -24.15
CA LYS A 65 -12.98 -19.21 -24.19
C LYS A 65 -14.31 -18.48 -24.44
N GLY A 66 -14.54 -18.19 -25.72
CA GLY A 66 -15.84 -18.00 -26.37
C GLY A 66 -16.89 -17.19 -25.59
N GLY A 67 -16.87 -15.87 -25.75
CA GLY A 67 -18.06 -15.04 -25.50
C GLY A 67 -19.10 -15.25 -26.59
N GLY A 68 -20.37 -14.92 -26.32
CA GLY A 68 -21.46 -15.04 -27.30
C GLY A 68 -21.11 -14.25 -28.57
N ARG A 69 -21.19 -14.88 -29.74
CA ARG A 69 -20.91 -14.24 -31.02
C ARG A 69 -22.18 -13.50 -31.46
N LEU A 70 -22.08 -12.19 -31.65
CA LEU A 70 -23.08 -11.43 -32.38
C LEU A 70 -22.86 -11.74 -33.89
N PRO A 71 -23.89 -12.16 -34.65
CA PRO A 71 -23.79 -12.33 -36.11
C PRO A 71 -23.33 -11.05 -36.78
N ALA A 72 -22.73 -11.15 -37.98
CA ALA A 72 -22.33 -9.97 -38.73
C ALA A 72 -23.55 -9.05 -39.01
N PRO A 73 -23.36 -7.73 -39.21
CA PRO A 73 -24.48 -6.80 -39.41
C PRO A 73 -25.46 -7.22 -40.51
N ASP A 74 -24.98 -7.86 -41.57
CA ASP A 74 -25.73 -8.41 -42.70
C ASP A 74 -26.41 -9.76 -42.42
N GLU A 75 -26.08 -10.40 -41.30
CA GLU A 75 -26.61 -11.69 -40.84
C GLU A 75 -27.54 -11.56 -39.62
N LEU A 76 -27.92 -10.32 -39.25
CA LEU A 76 -28.86 -10.08 -38.15
C LEU A 76 -30.27 -10.55 -38.55
N ASP A 77 -30.67 -11.72 -38.04
CA ASP A 77 -32.01 -12.29 -38.21
C ASP A 77 -33.08 -11.39 -37.56
N GLU A 78 -34.21 -11.17 -38.25
CA GLU A 78 -35.37 -10.44 -37.74
C GLU A 78 -35.96 -11.08 -36.46
N GLU A 79 -35.75 -12.39 -36.25
CA GLU A 79 -36.18 -13.09 -35.04
C GLU A 79 -35.25 -12.85 -33.83
N MET A 80 -34.02 -12.39 -34.06
CA MET A 80 -33.04 -12.19 -32.99
C MET A 80 -33.29 -10.88 -32.25
N SER A 81 -33.93 -10.97 -31.09
CA SER A 81 -34.24 -9.79 -30.27
C SER A 81 -33.14 -9.38 -29.28
N GLN A 82 -32.24 -10.29 -28.91
CA GLN A 82 -31.17 -10.04 -27.93
C GLN A 82 -29.91 -10.88 -28.17
N ALA A 83 -28.75 -10.28 -27.89
CA ALA A 83 -27.48 -10.97 -27.71
C ALA A 83 -26.91 -10.71 -26.31
N ARG A 84 -26.11 -11.65 -25.77
CA ARG A 84 -25.57 -11.55 -24.39
C ARG A 84 -24.08 -11.87 -24.32
N SER A 85 -23.38 -11.17 -23.42
CA SER A 85 -21.95 -11.36 -23.16
C SER A 85 -21.08 -11.29 -24.42
N VAL A 86 -21.36 -10.29 -25.25
CA VAL A 86 -20.64 -10.00 -26.49
C VAL A 86 -19.38 -9.20 -26.15
N THR A 87 -18.22 -9.59 -26.67
CA THR A 87 -16.96 -8.86 -26.44
C THR A 87 -16.41 -8.35 -27.75
N MET A 88 -16.22 -7.03 -27.84
CA MET A 88 -15.78 -6.37 -29.08
C MET A 88 -14.84 -5.21 -28.76
N SER A 89 -13.94 -4.92 -29.70
CA SER A 89 -12.99 -3.82 -29.61
C SER A 89 -13.14 -2.85 -30.78
N SER A 90 -12.71 -1.62 -30.56
CA SER A 90 -12.46 -0.64 -31.60
C SER A 90 -10.96 -0.38 -31.69
N GLU A 91 -10.34 -0.72 -32.82
CA GLU A 91 -8.94 -0.41 -33.11
C GLU A 91 -8.71 1.10 -33.23
N ARG A 92 -9.65 1.79 -33.90
CA ARG A 92 -9.63 3.24 -34.10
C ARG A 92 -9.57 4.01 -32.77
N LEU A 93 -10.36 3.58 -31.79
CA LEU A 93 -10.42 4.22 -30.47
C LEU A 93 -9.46 3.59 -29.45
N GLY A 94 -8.93 2.40 -29.73
CA GLY A 94 -8.11 1.64 -28.79
C GLY A 94 -8.86 1.23 -27.52
N VAL A 95 -10.15 0.89 -27.63
CA VAL A 95 -10.99 0.46 -26.49
C VAL A 95 -11.61 -0.92 -26.73
N ILE A 96 -11.95 -1.62 -25.64
CA ILE A 96 -12.63 -2.92 -25.66
C ILE A 96 -13.79 -2.92 -24.66
N ALA A 97 -14.90 -3.56 -25.01
CA ALA A 97 -16.04 -3.72 -24.13
C ALA A 97 -16.52 -5.17 -24.11
N LYS A 98 -16.84 -5.65 -22.90
CA LYS A 98 -17.71 -6.79 -22.71
C LYS A 98 -19.11 -6.25 -22.41
N MET A 99 -20.03 -6.44 -23.34
CA MET A 99 -21.40 -5.96 -23.29
C MET A 99 -22.30 -7.09 -22.79
N ASP A 100 -22.97 -6.87 -21.66
CA ASP A 100 -23.75 -7.91 -20.99
C ASP A 100 -25.00 -8.29 -21.79
N VAL A 101 -25.72 -7.28 -22.31
CA VAL A 101 -26.90 -7.43 -23.15
C VAL A 101 -26.87 -6.39 -24.27
N LEU A 102 -27.19 -6.85 -25.48
CA LEU A 102 -27.51 -6.03 -26.64
C LEU A 102 -28.95 -6.35 -27.02
N ASP A 103 -29.81 -5.34 -27.07
CA ASP A 103 -31.14 -5.48 -27.66
C ASP A 103 -31.05 -5.18 -29.16
N ILE A 104 -31.75 -5.96 -29.98
CA ILE A 104 -31.71 -5.86 -31.43
C ILE A 104 -33.14 -5.71 -31.92
N ARG A 105 -33.41 -4.68 -32.73
CA ARG A 105 -34.72 -4.43 -33.33
C ARG A 105 -34.51 -3.83 -34.72
N ASP A 106 -35.12 -4.44 -35.73
CA ASP A 106 -35.10 -3.95 -37.11
C ASP A 106 -33.67 -3.67 -37.61
N GLY A 107 -32.70 -4.52 -37.26
CA GLY A 107 -31.28 -4.35 -37.61
C GLY A 107 -30.51 -3.34 -36.74
N VAL A 108 -31.18 -2.54 -35.92
CA VAL A 108 -30.57 -1.57 -35.00
C VAL A 108 -30.20 -2.24 -33.68
N VAL A 109 -28.94 -2.06 -33.27
CA VAL A 109 -28.40 -2.63 -32.03
C VAL A 109 -28.36 -1.56 -30.94
N MET A 110 -28.86 -1.90 -29.75
CA MET A 110 -28.85 -1.02 -28.58
C MET A 110 -28.08 -1.69 -27.42
N PRO A 111 -26.94 -1.13 -26.98
CA PRO A 111 -26.25 -1.64 -25.81
C PRO A 111 -27.02 -1.33 -24.52
N VAL A 112 -27.09 -2.32 -23.63
CA VAL A 112 -27.76 -2.21 -22.32
C VAL A 112 -26.78 -2.51 -21.18
N ASP A 113 -26.40 -1.50 -20.42
CA ASP A 113 -25.50 -1.62 -19.27
C ASP A 113 -26.26 -1.87 -17.96
N PHE A 114 -25.85 -2.86 -17.17
CA PHE A 114 -26.52 -3.23 -15.92
C PHE A 114 -25.84 -2.58 -14.71
N LYS A 115 -26.62 -1.84 -13.91
CA LYS A 115 -26.16 -1.26 -12.64
C LYS A 115 -26.91 -1.87 -11.46
N LYS A 116 -26.17 -2.30 -10.43
CA LYS A 116 -26.76 -2.86 -9.19
C LYS A 116 -27.59 -1.83 -8.40
N GLY A 117 -27.23 -0.56 -8.47
CA GLY A 117 -27.83 0.53 -7.71
C GLY A 117 -29.26 0.90 -8.14
N LYS A 118 -29.84 1.88 -7.44
CA LYS A 118 -31.07 2.55 -7.86
C LYS A 118 -30.75 3.67 -8.85
N ARG A 119 -31.72 3.99 -9.71
CA ARG A 119 -31.64 5.15 -10.60
C ARG A 119 -31.36 6.43 -9.82
N PRO A 120 -30.40 7.28 -10.24
CA PRO A 120 -30.17 8.57 -9.63
C PRO A 120 -31.22 9.60 -10.03
N HIS A 121 -31.57 10.49 -9.10
CA HIS A 121 -32.49 11.62 -9.34
C HIS A 121 -31.76 12.81 -9.96
N VAL A 122 -31.21 12.62 -11.16
CA VAL A 122 -30.56 13.68 -11.97
C VAL A 122 -31.35 13.91 -13.26
N ALA A 123 -31.23 15.10 -13.86
CA ALA A 123 -32.01 15.48 -15.05
C ALA A 123 -31.87 14.47 -16.21
N ALA A 124 -30.65 13.98 -16.46
CA ALA A 124 -30.37 12.99 -17.50
C ALA A 124 -30.76 11.54 -17.11
N GLY A 125 -31.31 11.32 -15.91
CA GLY A 125 -31.70 10.00 -15.40
C GLY A 125 -30.56 9.05 -15.03
N ALA A 126 -29.32 9.36 -15.42
CA ALA A 126 -28.09 8.62 -15.13
C ALA A 126 -26.92 9.59 -14.93
N TYR A 127 -25.89 9.19 -14.19
CA TYR A 127 -24.70 10.02 -14.03
C TYR A 127 -23.87 10.05 -15.33
N GLU A 128 -23.14 11.14 -15.57
CA GLU A 128 -22.29 11.32 -16.75
C GLU A 128 -21.33 10.13 -17.01
N PRO A 129 -20.60 9.59 -16.01
CA PRO A 129 -19.73 8.43 -16.22
C PRO A 129 -20.46 7.22 -16.81
N GLU A 130 -21.69 6.95 -16.33
CA GLU A 130 -22.49 5.81 -16.77
C GLU A 130 -22.98 6.01 -18.21
N ARG A 131 -23.36 7.25 -18.56
CA ARG A 131 -23.73 7.63 -19.93
C ARG A 131 -22.55 7.49 -20.88
N VAL A 132 -21.35 7.91 -20.47
CA VAL A 132 -20.11 7.76 -21.25
C VAL A 132 -19.76 6.28 -21.45
N GLN A 133 -19.99 5.41 -20.47
CA GLN A 133 -19.79 3.96 -20.62
C GLN A 133 -20.66 3.38 -21.74
N VAL A 134 -21.94 3.76 -21.77
CA VAL A 134 -22.89 3.29 -22.80
C VAL A 134 -22.54 3.90 -24.16
N CYS A 135 -22.13 5.17 -24.20
CA CYS A 135 -21.70 5.82 -25.43
C CYS A 135 -20.45 5.14 -26.02
N VAL A 136 -19.43 4.81 -25.21
CA VAL A 136 -18.25 4.11 -25.74
C VAL A 136 -18.59 2.69 -26.22
N GLN A 137 -19.54 2.00 -25.60
CA GLN A 137 -20.05 0.71 -26.09
C GLN A 137 -20.74 0.86 -27.46
N ALA A 138 -21.58 1.89 -27.63
CA ALA A 138 -22.22 2.20 -28.90
C ALA A 138 -21.18 2.52 -29.99
N MET A 139 -20.18 3.33 -29.70
CA MET A 139 -19.10 3.65 -30.64
C MET A 139 -18.27 2.41 -31.04
N ILE A 140 -18.08 1.45 -30.13
CA ILE A 140 -17.44 0.17 -30.46
C ILE A 140 -18.31 -0.63 -31.43
N LEU A 141 -19.63 -0.69 -31.21
CA LEU A 141 -20.56 -1.37 -32.14
C LEU A 141 -20.53 -0.71 -33.52
N GLU A 142 -20.58 0.61 -33.59
CA GLU A 142 -20.49 1.37 -34.85
C GLU A 142 -19.19 1.11 -35.61
N ASP A 143 -18.05 1.08 -34.92
CA ASP A 143 -16.75 0.76 -35.52
C ASP A 143 -16.67 -0.68 -36.06
N ASN A 144 -17.60 -1.55 -35.64
CA ASN A 144 -17.74 -2.92 -36.15
C ASN A 144 -18.92 -3.07 -37.14
N GLY A 145 -19.48 -1.96 -37.62
CA GLY A 145 -20.47 -1.94 -38.70
C GLY A 145 -21.94 -2.05 -38.27
N TYR A 146 -22.24 -1.99 -36.97
CA TYR A 146 -23.63 -2.01 -36.48
C TYR A 146 -24.23 -0.61 -36.43
N GLU A 147 -25.52 -0.52 -36.75
CA GLU A 147 -26.29 0.72 -36.56
C GLU A 147 -26.74 0.85 -35.10
N VAL A 148 -26.49 2.02 -34.49
CA VAL A 148 -26.82 2.29 -33.09
C VAL A 148 -27.42 3.69 -32.95
N GLU A 149 -28.71 3.76 -32.63
CA GLU A 149 -29.39 5.05 -32.43
C GLU A 149 -29.32 5.56 -30.99
N GLN A 150 -29.40 4.64 -30.03
CA GLN A 150 -29.49 4.93 -28.61
C GLN A 150 -28.91 3.80 -27.77
N GLY A 151 -28.58 4.11 -26.52
CA GLY A 151 -28.21 3.13 -25.51
C GLY A 151 -29.19 3.08 -24.36
N ALA A 152 -29.01 2.14 -23.43
CA ALA A 152 -29.79 2.09 -22.21
C ALA A 152 -28.98 1.63 -21.00
N ILE A 153 -29.45 2.03 -19.81
CA ILE A 153 -28.97 1.55 -18.51
C ILE A 153 -30.14 0.87 -17.80
N TRP A 154 -29.91 -0.33 -17.30
CA TRP A 154 -30.86 -1.05 -16.46
C TRP A 154 -30.41 -0.99 -14.98
N TYR A 155 -31.19 -0.30 -14.14
CA TYR A 155 -30.95 -0.22 -12.70
C TYR A 155 -31.69 -1.34 -11.98
N VAL A 156 -30.95 -2.36 -11.51
CA VAL A 156 -31.51 -3.53 -10.81
C VAL A 156 -32.22 -3.11 -9.52
N GLY A 157 -31.69 -2.13 -8.80
CA GLY A 157 -32.22 -1.70 -7.50
C GLY A 157 -33.55 -0.96 -7.58
N SER A 158 -33.84 -0.27 -8.69
CA SER A 158 -35.14 0.37 -8.95
C SER A 158 -36.00 -0.39 -9.97
N ARG A 159 -35.43 -1.39 -10.66
CA ARG A 159 -36.06 -2.11 -11.79
C ARG A 159 -36.49 -1.17 -12.91
N GLU A 160 -35.70 -0.13 -13.16
CA GLU A 160 -35.98 0.88 -14.16
C GLU A 160 -34.97 0.83 -15.29
N ARG A 161 -35.47 1.08 -16.51
CA ARG A 161 -34.64 1.30 -17.69
C ARG A 161 -34.56 2.79 -17.98
N VAL A 162 -33.34 3.31 -18.09
CA VAL A 162 -33.07 4.68 -18.50
C VAL A 162 -32.46 4.66 -19.89
N ARG A 163 -33.09 5.35 -20.84
CA ARG A 163 -32.52 5.54 -22.19
C ARG A 163 -31.42 6.58 -22.13
N VAL A 164 -30.34 6.32 -22.85
CA VAL A 164 -29.19 7.22 -23.00
C VAL A 164 -29.18 7.71 -24.44
N ASN A 165 -29.46 9.01 -24.63
CA ASN A 165 -29.36 9.66 -25.93
C ASN A 165 -27.87 9.82 -26.28
N LEU A 166 -27.49 9.39 -27.48
CA LEU A 166 -26.12 9.40 -28.00
C LEU A 166 -25.87 10.65 -28.87
N ASP A 167 -26.15 11.82 -28.30
CA ASP A 167 -25.96 13.11 -28.96
C ASP A 167 -24.47 13.45 -29.20
N GLU A 168 -24.23 14.44 -30.05
CA GLU A 168 -22.88 14.88 -30.42
C GLU A 168 -22.06 15.36 -29.21
N GLU A 169 -22.72 15.96 -28.21
CA GLU A 169 -22.06 16.39 -26.98
C GLU A 169 -21.52 15.20 -26.18
N LEU A 170 -22.33 14.16 -25.97
CA LEU A 170 -21.91 12.95 -25.26
C LEU A 170 -20.85 12.18 -26.04
N ARG A 171 -20.93 12.14 -27.37
CA ARG A 171 -19.91 11.53 -28.24
C ARG A 171 -18.58 12.28 -28.13
N ALA A 172 -18.59 13.61 -28.23
CA ALA A 172 -17.40 14.43 -28.06
C ALA A 172 -16.77 14.25 -26.68
N ARG A 173 -17.59 14.23 -25.62
CA ARG A 173 -17.12 14.00 -24.25
C ARG A 173 -16.52 12.60 -24.06
N THR A 174 -17.11 11.59 -24.68
CA THR A 174 -16.62 10.20 -24.65
C THR A 174 -15.28 10.08 -25.37
N LEU A 175 -15.14 10.69 -26.55
CA LEU A 175 -13.89 10.73 -27.30
C LEU A 175 -12.77 11.44 -26.52
N GLU A 176 -13.08 12.56 -25.88
CA GLU A 176 -12.14 13.26 -25.00
C GLU A 176 -11.67 12.38 -23.85
N ALA A 177 -12.59 11.70 -23.16
CA ALA A 177 -12.25 10.80 -22.06
C ALA A 177 -11.35 9.64 -22.52
N VAL A 178 -11.64 9.03 -23.67
CA VAL A 178 -10.81 7.96 -24.26
C VAL A 178 -9.43 8.49 -24.61
N ARG A 179 -9.34 9.65 -25.29
CA ARG A 179 -8.08 10.28 -25.67
C ARG A 179 -7.21 10.58 -24.45
N ASP A 180 -7.78 11.23 -23.44
CA ASP A 180 -7.04 11.68 -22.27
C ASP A 180 -6.54 10.50 -21.42
N LEU A 181 -7.38 9.47 -21.22
CA LEU A 181 -7.00 8.24 -20.52
C LEU A 181 -5.86 7.52 -21.25
N ARG A 182 -6.00 7.34 -22.58
CA ARG A 182 -4.97 6.68 -23.38
C ARG A 182 -3.67 7.48 -23.44
N GLY A 183 -3.75 8.81 -23.55
CA GLY A 183 -2.59 9.70 -23.51
C GLY A 183 -1.87 9.65 -22.17
N ALA A 184 -2.61 9.62 -21.05
CA ALA A 184 -2.02 9.45 -19.72
C ALA A 184 -1.31 8.10 -19.57
N ALA A 185 -1.93 7.01 -20.04
CA ALA A 185 -1.33 5.68 -20.03
C ALA A 185 -0.03 5.62 -20.85
N GLN A 186 -0.05 6.16 -22.07
CA GLN A 186 1.10 6.15 -22.97
C GLN A 186 2.28 6.98 -22.43
N THR A 187 2.01 8.16 -21.88
CA THR A 187 3.04 9.04 -21.32
C THR A 187 3.46 8.66 -19.90
N ARG A 188 2.78 7.68 -19.29
CA ARG A 188 2.89 7.35 -17.86
C ARG A 188 2.75 8.59 -16.96
N THR A 189 1.93 9.55 -17.40
CA THR A 189 1.67 10.79 -16.67
C THR A 189 0.44 10.61 -15.82
N ARG A 190 0.68 10.58 -14.52
CA ARG A 190 -0.35 10.40 -13.51
C ARG A 190 -1.19 11.68 -13.35
N PRO A 191 -2.52 11.63 -13.51
CA PRO A 191 -3.38 12.81 -13.30
C PRO A 191 -3.25 13.32 -11.87
N ALA A 192 -3.41 14.61 -11.60
CA ALA A 192 -3.42 15.11 -10.22
C ALA A 192 -4.61 14.53 -9.41
N PRO A 193 -4.47 14.32 -8.09
CA PRO A 193 -5.61 13.94 -7.25
C PRO A 193 -6.67 15.05 -7.23
N LEU A 194 -7.95 14.65 -7.11
CA LEU A 194 -9.05 15.60 -7.02
C LEU A 194 -8.92 16.49 -5.77
N GLU A 195 -9.30 17.76 -5.90
CA GLU A 195 -9.23 18.74 -4.82
C GLU A 195 -10.53 18.79 -4.02
N ASN A 196 -10.46 18.52 -2.71
CA ASN A 196 -11.59 18.58 -1.78
C ASN A 196 -12.88 17.90 -2.28
N SER A 197 -12.75 16.92 -3.17
CA SER A 197 -13.91 16.31 -3.82
C SER A 197 -14.70 15.47 -2.82
N PRO A 198 -16.05 15.54 -2.82
CA PRO A 198 -16.90 14.68 -2.00
C PRO A 198 -16.84 13.20 -2.44
N LYS A 199 -16.19 12.90 -3.58
CA LYS A 199 -15.96 11.54 -4.07
C LYS A 199 -14.85 10.82 -3.28
N CYS A 200 -13.80 11.56 -2.85
CA CYS A 200 -12.62 10.97 -2.23
C CYS A 200 -12.88 10.19 -0.93
N PRO A 201 -13.71 10.67 0.03
CA PRO A 201 -13.94 9.94 1.28
C PRO A 201 -14.57 8.54 1.11
N ARG A 202 -15.28 8.30 0.01
CA ARG A 202 -15.94 7.02 -0.28
C ARG A 202 -15.19 6.18 -1.32
N CYS A 203 -14.02 6.65 -1.76
CA CYS A 203 -13.20 5.96 -2.74
C CYS A 203 -12.44 4.81 -2.09
N SER A 204 -12.54 3.61 -2.66
CA SER A 204 -11.77 2.43 -2.21
C SER A 204 -10.26 2.68 -2.28
N LEU A 205 -9.79 3.43 -3.27
CA LEU A 205 -8.38 3.80 -3.41
C LEU A 205 -7.98 5.04 -2.60
N ALA A 206 -8.82 5.60 -1.72
CA ALA A 206 -8.44 6.80 -0.94
C ALA A 206 -7.13 6.59 -0.16
N GLY A 207 -6.94 5.39 0.42
CA GLY A 207 -5.71 5.02 1.12
C GLY A 207 -4.49 4.81 0.21
N ILE A 208 -4.71 4.54 -1.08
CA ILE A 208 -3.64 4.36 -2.07
C ILE A 208 -3.29 5.70 -2.72
N CYS A 209 -4.31 6.48 -3.04
CA CYS A 209 -4.25 7.76 -3.70
C CYS A 209 -3.65 8.85 -2.79
N LEU A 210 -4.04 8.88 -1.51
CA LEU A 210 -3.67 9.93 -0.54
C LEU A 210 -3.89 11.35 -1.11
N PRO A 211 -5.12 11.68 -1.55
CA PRO A 211 -5.38 12.90 -2.29
C PRO A 211 -5.13 14.16 -1.47
N ASP A 212 -5.58 14.17 -0.21
CA ASP A 212 -5.48 15.35 0.66
C ASP A 212 -4.04 15.53 1.17
N GLU A 213 -3.31 14.44 1.44
CA GLU A 213 -1.89 14.49 1.78
C GLU A 213 -1.04 15.02 0.62
N THR A 214 -1.30 14.55 -0.59
CA THR A 214 -0.58 14.99 -1.78
C THR A 214 -0.88 16.47 -2.07
N ASN A 215 -2.15 16.87 -1.98
CA ASN A 215 -2.58 18.26 -2.21
C ASN A 215 -2.05 19.23 -1.15
N LEU A 216 -1.89 18.81 0.12
CA LEU A 216 -1.30 19.64 1.17
C LEU A 216 0.08 20.17 0.78
N PHE A 217 0.95 19.31 0.24
CA PHE A 217 2.31 19.71 -0.15
C PHE A 217 2.36 20.57 -1.41
N ASN A 218 1.34 20.48 -2.27
CA ASN A 218 1.30 21.24 -3.51
C ASN A 218 0.65 22.62 -3.36
N ARG A 219 -0.32 22.78 -2.44
CA ARG A 219 -1.17 23.99 -2.37
C ARG A 219 -1.45 24.53 -0.98
N GLY A 220 -0.98 23.88 0.10
CA GLY A 220 -0.99 24.45 1.45
C GLY A 220 -2.33 24.42 2.20
N TYR A 221 -3.38 23.80 1.66
CA TYR A 221 -4.64 23.62 2.37
C TYR A 221 -4.53 22.49 3.42
N PRO A 222 -5.03 22.69 4.66
CA PRO A 222 -5.07 21.62 5.63
C PRO A 222 -5.91 20.47 5.07
N PRO A 223 -5.41 19.22 5.11
CA PRO A 223 -6.12 18.09 4.55
C PRO A 223 -7.46 17.95 5.28
N ARG A 224 -8.51 17.57 4.55
CA ARG A 224 -9.66 16.97 5.22
C ARG A 224 -9.12 15.69 5.88
N PRO A 225 -9.46 15.40 7.14
CA PRO A 225 -9.04 14.16 7.76
C PRO A 225 -9.79 12.99 7.09
N LEU A 226 -9.25 12.51 5.97
CA LEU A 226 -9.64 11.22 5.42
C LEU A 226 -9.00 10.18 6.32
N ASN A 227 -9.82 9.37 6.97
CA ASN A 227 -9.32 8.19 7.66
C ASN A 227 -9.15 7.10 6.60
N PRO A 228 -7.91 6.78 6.15
CA PRO A 228 -7.74 5.58 5.36
C PRO A 228 -8.14 4.40 6.25
N SER A 229 -9.15 3.63 5.81
CA SER A 229 -9.63 2.47 6.58
C SER A 229 -8.44 1.60 7.00
N ASP A 230 -8.39 1.23 8.28
CA ASP A 230 -7.51 0.15 8.70
C ASP A 230 -7.98 -1.16 8.04
N ASP A 231 -7.03 -2.01 7.65
CA ASP A 231 -7.33 -3.38 7.23
C ASP A 231 -7.55 -4.23 8.49
N PRO A 232 -8.72 -4.86 8.68
CA PRO A 232 -8.97 -5.71 9.84
C PRO A 232 -8.15 -7.00 9.82
N ALA A 233 -7.49 -7.35 8.71
CA ALA A 233 -6.73 -8.57 8.58
C ALA A 233 -5.46 -8.57 9.46
N LEU A 234 -5.24 -9.67 10.19
CA LEU A 234 -4.16 -9.81 11.17
C LEU A 234 -3.04 -10.73 10.65
N PRO A 235 -1.80 -10.53 11.12
CA PRO A 235 -0.70 -11.43 10.78
C PRO A 235 -0.87 -12.80 11.45
N LEU A 236 -0.75 -13.87 10.66
CA LEU A 236 -0.74 -15.25 11.13
C LEU A 236 0.70 -15.69 11.43
N TYR A 237 1.01 -15.93 12.71
CA TYR A 237 2.31 -16.43 13.16
C TYR A 237 2.28 -17.94 13.42
N VAL A 238 3.10 -18.70 12.69
CA VAL A 238 3.25 -20.16 12.88
C VAL A 238 4.65 -20.46 13.40
N GLN A 239 4.75 -20.84 14.68
CA GLN A 239 6.03 -20.99 15.39
C GLN A 239 6.33 -22.42 15.86
N THR A 240 5.31 -23.28 15.92
CA THR A 240 5.47 -24.65 16.41
C THR A 240 6.21 -25.50 15.37
N PRO A 241 7.36 -26.11 15.70
CA PRO A 241 8.10 -26.98 14.79
C PRO A 241 7.22 -28.11 14.23
N ARG A 242 7.50 -28.54 12.99
CA ARG A 242 6.77 -29.61 12.28
C ARG A 242 5.29 -29.31 12.02
N THR A 243 4.86 -28.07 12.15
CA THR A 243 3.53 -27.63 11.73
C THR A 243 3.43 -27.61 10.21
N ARG A 244 2.24 -27.93 9.68
CA ARG A 244 1.92 -27.90 8.25
C ARG A 244 0.77 -26.94 7.99
N LEU A 245 0.98 -26.01 7.05
CA LEU A 245 -0.01 -25.06 6.58
C LEU A 245 -0.60 -25.54 5.24
N ARG A 246 -1.92 -25.77 5.18
CA ARG A 246 -2.63 -26.14 3.94
C ARG A 246 -3.87 -25.28 3.69
N LYS A 247 -4.43 -25.34 2.47
CA LYS A 247 -5.68 -24.65 2.09
C LYS A 247 -6.84 -25.63 2.07
N LYS A 248 -8.01 -25.18 2.54
CA LYS A 248 -9.31 -25.84 2.35
C LYS A 248 -10.37 -24.76 2.11
N GLY A 249 -10.93 -24.70 0.89
CA GLY A 249 -11.80 -23.57 0.51
C GLY A 249 -11.07 -22.23 0.69
N GLU A 250 -11.74 -21.23 1.24
CA GLU A 250 -11.15 -19.90 1.55
C GLU A 250 -10.52 -19.82 2.95
N ARG A 251 -10.07 -20.96 3.49
CA ARG A 251 -9.43 -21.07 4.81
C ARG A 251 -8.02 -21.66 4.70
N LEU A 252 -7.15 -21.18 5.57
CA LEU A 252 -5.88 -21.79 5.91
C LEU A 252 -6.08 -22.73 7.10
N ILE A 253 -5.50 -23.92 7.01
CA ILE A 253 -5.53 -24.95 8.04
C ILE A 253 -4.10 -25.10 8.56
N VAL A 254 -3.91 -24.83 9.85
CA VAL A 254 -2.64 -24.93 10.58
C VAL A 254 -2.66 -26.24 11.38
N GLU A 255 -1.92 -27.25 10.93
CA GLU A 255 -1.91 -28.59 11.52
C GLU A 255 -0.58 -28.82 12.25
N SER A 256 -0.63 -28.91 13.57
CA SER A 256 0.48 -29.35 14.41
C SER A 256 0.24 -30.78 14.91
N GLN A 257 1.15 -31.34 15.71
CA GLN A 257 0.96 -32.67 16.31
C GLN A 257 -0.19 -32.69 17.33
N ASP A 258 -0.41 -31.57 18.03
CA ASP A 258 -1.30 -31.49 19.18
C ASP A 258 -2.65 -30.82 18.83
N GLU A 259 -2.67 -29.94 17.83
CA GLU A 259 -3.85 -29.14 17.48
C GLU A 259 -3.96 -28.85 15.98
N THR A 260 -5.20 -28.66 15.52
CA THR A 260 -5.52 -28.12 14.19
C THR A 260 -6.36 -26.85 14.35
N VAL A 261 -5.89 -25.76 13.74
CA VAL A 261 -6.55 -24.46 13.78
C VAL A 261 -6.94 -24.02 12.36
N GLU A 262 -8.15 -23.51 12.18
CA GLU A 262 -8.61 -22.96 10.91
C GLU A 262 -8.70 -21.42 10.96
N VAL A 263 -8.16 -20.75 9.94
CA VAL A 263 -8.19 -19.28 9.82
C VAL A 263 -8.73 -18.89 8.44
N ARG A 264 -9.66 -17.93 8.36
CA ARG A 264 -10.17 -17.45 7.06
C ARG A 264 -9.09 -16.61 6.39
N MET A 265 -8.86 -16.80 5.09
CA MET A 265 -7.82 -16.06 4.37
C MET A 265 -8.08 -14.54 4.36
N ILE A 266 -9.35 -14.12 4.32
CA ILE A 266 -9.73 -12.70 4.34
C ILE A 266 -9.35 -12.00 5.66
N ASP A 267 -9.12 -12.76 6.74
CA ASP A 267 -8.70 -12.21 8.03
C ASP A 267 -7.17 -12.24 8.19
N VAL A 268 -6.42 -12.65 7.16
CA VAL A 268 -4.96 -12.83 7.22
C VAL A 268 -4.25 -11.80 6.35
N SER A 269 -3.55 -10.83 6.98
CA SER A 269 -2.78 -9.82 6.24
C SER A 269 -1.41 -10.31 5.79
N GLN A 270 -0.84 -11.29 6.48
CA GLN A 270 0.43 -11.94 6.14
C GLN A 270 0.59 -13.25 6.90
N VAL A 271 1.45 -14.13 6.41
CA VAL A 271 1.83 -15.37 7.09
C VAL A 271 3.31 -15.31 7.47
N ALA A 272 3.65 -15.58 8.73
CA ALA A 272 5.03 -15.62 9.22
C ALA A 272 5.36 -17.02 9.77
N LEU A 273 6.27 -17.72 9.10
CA LEU A 273 6.63 -19.11 9.38
C LEU A 273 8.00 -19.18 10.05
N PHE A 274 8.10 -19.80 11.23
CA PHE A 274 9.35 -19.90 11.99
C PHE A 274 9.87 -21.32 12.09
N GLY A 275 11.15 -21.49 11.76
CA GLY A 275 11.83 -22.77 11.90
C GLY A 275 11.28 -23.82 10.92
N PRO A 276 11.26 -25.10 11.29
CA PRO A 276 10.89 -26.18 10.40
C PRO A 276 9.36 -26.32 10.27
N VAL A 277 8.72 -25.33 9.66
CA VAL A 277 7.29 -25.31 9.31
C VAL A 277 7.15 -25.51 7.80
N SER A 278 6.16 -26.29 7.38
CA SER A 278 5.90 -26.58 5.97
C SER A 278 4.62 -25.91 5.48
N VAL A 279 4.57 -25.52 4.20
CA VAL A 279 3.37 -25.02 3.53
C VAL A 279 3.12 -25.85 2.27
N THR A 280 1.87 -26.18 2.00
CA THR A 280 1.52 -26.92 0.77
C THR A 280 1.45 -25.99 -0.44
N THR A 281 1.79 -26.51 -1.62
CA THR A 281 1.73 -25.76 -2.88
C THR A 281 0.36 -25.08 -3.12
N PRO A 282 -0.80 -25.74 -2.90
CA PRO A 282 -2.09 -25.07 -3.05
C PRO A 282 -2.30 -23.89 -2.10
N ALA A 283 -1.79 -23.97 -0.86
CA ALA A 283 -1.85 -22.85 0.08
C ALA A 283 -0.96 -21.70 -0.39
N LEU A 284 0.27 -22.00 -0.81
CA LEU A 284 1.19 -20.97 -1.31
C LEU A 284 0.65 -20.27 -2.57
N HIS A 285 0.08 -21.02 -3.52
CA HIS A 285 -0.57 -20.45 -4.71
C HIS A 285 -1.74 -19.54 -4.37
N ALA A 286 -2.54 -19.91 -3.37
CA ALA A 286 -3.66 -19.09 -2.94
C ALA A 286 -3.21 -17.82 -2.23
N LEU A 287 -2.20 -17.91 -1.37
CA LEU A 287 -1.59 -16.75 -0.71
C LEU A 287 -1.01 -15.77 -1.74
N MET A 288 -0.28 -16.26 -2.75
CA MET A 288 0.23 -15.41 -3.84
C MET A 288 -0.87 -14.72 -4.66
N ARG A 289 -1.97 -15.44 -4.99
CA ARG A 289 -3.12 -14.87 -5.72
C ARG A 289 -3.93 -13.86 -4.90
N ALA A 290 -3.97 -14.05 -3.60
CA ALA A 290 -4.59 -13.13 -2.66
C ALA A 290 -3.64 -11.97 -2.25
N GLU A 291 -2.42 -11.94 -2.80
CA GLU A 291 -1.38 -10.97 -2.45
C GLU A 291 -1.02 -10.94 -0.95
N ILE A 292 -1.22 -12.07 -0.26
CA ILE A 292 -0.86 -12.25 1.15
C ILE A 292 0.60 -12.72 1.23
N PRO A 293 1.56 -11.90 1.70
CA PRO A 293 2.97 -12.27 1.74
C PRO A 293 3.25 -13.36 2.77
N VAL A 294 4.15 -14.29 2.43
CA VAL A 294 4.66 -15.32 3.34
C VAL A 294 6.09 -14.98 3.73
N SER A 295 6.34 -14.70 5.00
CA SER A 295 7.66 -14.42 5.56
C SER A 295 8.27 -15.67 6.20
N TRP A 296 9.54 -15.92 5.92
CA TRP A 296 10.28 -17.10 6.36
C TRP A 296 11.31 -16.72 7.42
N PHE A 297 11.33 -17.46 8.54
CA PHE A 297 12.25 -17.24 9.64
C PHE A 297 13.00 -18.51 10.02
N SER A 298 14.24 -18.36 10.46
CA SER A 298 14.95 -19.45 11.14
C SER A 298 14.33 -19.75 12.50
N THR A 299 14.72 -20.86 13.11
CA THR A 299 14.30 -21.22 14.48
C THR A 299 14.67 -20.14 15.50
N GLY A 300 15.78 -19.42 15.28
CA GLY A 300 16.22 -18.29 16.12
C GLY A 300 15.51 -16.96 15.84
N GLY A 301 14.51 -16.94 14.95
CA GLY A 301 13.76 -15.74 14.59
C GLY A 301 14.46 -14.81 13.61
N TRP A 302 15.50 -15.29 12.92
CA TRP A 302 16.15 -14.52 11.85
C TRP A 302 15.28 -14.54 10.60
N PHE A 303 14.96 -13.35 10.08
CA PHE A 303 14.28 -13.22 8.80
C PHE A 303 15.17 -13.74 7.65
N LEU A 304 14.69 -14.75 6.94
CA LEU A 304 15.39 -15.39 5.83
C LEU A 304 14.97 -14.81 4.48
N GLY A 305 13.71 -14.39 4.36
CA GLY A 305 13.15 -13.84 3.14
C GLY A 305 11.63 -13.90 3.16
N HIS A 306 11.01 -13.55 2.04
CA HIS A 306 9.56 -13.66 1.87
C HIS A 306 9.22 -14.17 0.47
N THR A 307 8.02 -14.73 0.34
CA THR A 307 7.39 -15.09 -0.93
C THR A 307 6.19 -14.18 -1.14
N ILE A 308 6.15 -13.53 -2.29
CA ILE A 308 5.02 -12.77 -2.82
C ILE A 308 4.64 -13.35 -4.18
N GLY A 309 3.48 -12.97 -4.71
CA GLY A 309 3.14 -13.24 -6.11
C GLY A 309 4.06 -12.46 -7.07
N THR A 310 3.54 -12.05 -8.23
CA THR A 310 4.28 -11.22 -9.18
C THR A 310 4.63 -9.82 -8.63
N GLY A 311 4.06 -9.46 -7.48
CA GLY A 311 4.25 -8.16 -6.84
C GLY A 311 3.54 -7.03 -7.59
N ASN A 312 3.83 -5.80 -7.19
CA ASN A 312 3.28 -4.61 -7.81
C ASN A 312 3.92 -4.37 -9.20
N GLY A 313 3.08 -4.31 -10.23
CA GLY A 313 3.50 -4.13 -11.63
C GLY A 313 3.99 -2.72 -11.97
N ASN A 314 3.87 -1.76 -11.05
CA ASN A 314 4.22 -0.36 -11.28
C ASN A 314 5.75 -0.15 -11.35
N VAL A 315 6.31 -0.33 -12.54
CA VAL A 315 7.73 -0.11 -12.81
C VAL A 315 8.10 1.38 -12.72
N ALA A 316 7.17 2.30 -13.01
CA ALA A 316 7.44 3.74 -13.02
C ALA A 316 7.89 4.28 -11.65
N VAL A 317 7.32 3.75 -10.55
CA VAL A 317 7.75 4.04 -9.18
C VAL A 317 9.21 3.62 -8.96
N ARG A 318 9.61 2.43 -9.43
CA ARG A 318 10.99 1.92 -9.31
C ARG A 318 11.97 2.71 -10.17
N GLU A 319 11.60 3.06 -11.40
CA GLU A 319 12.39 3.95 -12.26
C GLU A 319 12.64 5.31 -11.58
N ALA A 320 11.61 5.87 -10.94
CA ALA A 320 11.74 7.11 -10.18
C ALA A 320 12.64 6.96 -8.94
N GLN A 321 12.50 5.85 -8.20
CA GLN A 321 13.37 5.51 -7.08
C GLN A 321 14.83 5.38 -7.51
N TYR A 322 15.13 4.66 -8.59
CA TYR A 322 16.50 4.51 -9.08
C TYR A 322 17.11 5.85 -9.49
N ARG A 323 16.35 6.69 -10.20
CA ARG A 323 16.79 8.06 -10.54
C ARG A 323 17.10 8.88 -9.28
N ALA A 324 16.32 8.73 -8.21
CA ALA A 324 16.57 9.42 -6.95
C ALA A 324 17.83 8.87 -6.25
N ALA A 325 17.94 7.55 -6.12
CA ALA A 325 19.04 6.87 -5.44
C ALA A 325 20.41 7.10 -6.11
N PHE A 326 20.44 7.17 -7.45
CA PHE A 326 21.65 7.45 -8.22
C PHE A 326 22.07 8.92 -8.22
N SER A 327 21.24 9.81 -7.66
CA SER A 327 21.60 11.22 -7.50
C SER A 327 22.17 11.47 -6.11
N GLU A 328 23.48 11.62 -5.99
CA GLU A 328 24.17 11.88 -4.71
C GLU A 328 23.56 13.08 -3.97
N ARG A 329 23.23 14.16 -4.69
CA ARG A 329 22.59 15.35 -4.13
C ARG A 329 21.23 15.03 -3.49
N ARG A 330 20.39 14.24 -4.18
CA ARG A 330 19.06 13.88 -3.65
C ARG A 330 19.19 12.89 -2.49
N SER A 331 20.05 11.89 -2.63
CA SER A 331 20.34 10.90 -1.59
C SER A 331 20.88 11.57 -0.31
N LEU A 332 21.81 12.52 -0.43
CA LEU A 332 22.32 13.28 0.71
C LEU A 332 21.24 14.16 1.35
N SER A 333 20.44 14.87 0.54
CA SER A 333 19.33 15.68 1.06
C SER A 333 18.34 14.84 1.86
N PHE A 334 17.95 13.67 1.34
CA PHE A 334 17.09 12.73 2.03
C PHE A 334 17.75 12.19 3.31
N ALA A 335 19.03 11.80 3.24
CA ALA A 335 19.76 11.27 4.38
C ALA A 335 19.90 12.28 5.54
N ARG A 336 20.10 13.57 5.25
CA ARG A 336 20.14 14.65 6.25
C ARG A 336 18.83 14.73 7.03
N ASP A 337 17.70 14.77 6.31
CA ASP A 337 16.36 14.80 6.92
C ASP A 337 16.07 13.49 7.69
N LEU A 338 16.52 12.34 7.17
CA LEU A 338 16.35 11.03 7.79
C LEU A 338 17.07 10.92 9.14
N VAL A 339 18.36 11.25 9.17
CA VAL A 339 19.17 11.22 10.40
C VAL A 339 18.63 12.25 11.40
N ASN A 340 18.23 13.44 10.95
CA ASN A 340 17.53 14.40 11.81
C ASN A 340 16.29 13.78 12.47
N ALA A 341 15.44 13.10 11.68
CA ALA A 341 14.21 12.49 12.20
C ALA A 341 14.49 11.36 13.19
N LYS A 342 15.44 10.47 12.88
CA LYS A 342 15.92 9.42 13.78
C LYS A 342 16.31 9.97 15.15
N VAL A 343 17.21 10.96 15.17
CA VAL A 343 17.75 11.54 16.41
C VAL A 343 16.66 12.28 17.19
N ARG A 344 15.77 12.99 16.52
CA ARG A 344 14.61 13.64 17.17
C ARG A 344 13.68 12.63 17.82
N ASN A 345 13.45 11.49 17.19
CA ASN A 345 12.57 10.45 17.72
C ASN A 345 13.19 9.71 18.90
N SER A 346 14.50 9.43 18.86
CA SER A 346 15.26 8.96 20.04
C SER A 346 15.16 9.94 21.21
N ARG A 347 15.31 11.25 20.94
CA ARG A 347 15.12 12.31 21.94
C ARG A 347 13.69 12.34 22.51
N THR A 348 12.67 12.15 21.67
CA THR A 348 11.28 12.05 22.11
C THR A 348 11.05 10.82 23.01
N MET A 349 11.67 9.69 22.69
CA MET A 349 11.58 8.47 23.51
C MET A 349 12.21 8.67 24.89
N LEU A 350 13.42 9.23 24.97
CA LEU A 350 14.04 9.57 26.25
C LEU A 350 13.16 10.53 27.05
N ARG A 351 12.68 11.62 26.44
CA ARG A 351 11.82 12.59 27.11
C ARG A 351 10.62 11.94 27.82
N ARG A 352 9.94 11.03 27.11
CA ARG A 352 8.67 10.41 27.52
C ARG A 352 8.82 9.27 28.50
N ASN A 353 9.89 8.48 28.41
CA ASN A 353 10.05 7.25 29.19
C ASN A 353 11.12 7.36 30.29
N TRP A 354 11.85 8.48 30.36
CA TRP A 354 12.82 8.70 31.43
C TRP A 354 12.13 8.68 32.79
N ARG A 355 12.67 7.85 33.67
CA ARG A 355 12.16 7.69 35.02
C ARG A 355 12.62 8.81 35.96
N PRO A 356 11.72 9.51 36.67
CA PRO A 356 12.08 10.66 37.50
C PRO A 356 13.21 10.37 38.51
N GLU A 357 13.24 9.15 39.05
CA GLU A 357 14.22 8.68 40.03
C GLU A 357 15.63 8.47 39.47
N ARG A 358 15.83 8.58 38.14
CA ARG A 358 17.06 8.16 37.44
C ARG A 358 18.01 9.31 37.04
N GLY A 359 17.91 10.46 37.71
CA GLY A 359 18.81 11.62 37.55
C GLY A 359 18.32 12.64 36.52
N ALA A 360 18.03 13.85 36.96
CA ALA A 360 17.49 14.90 36.08
C ALA A 360 18.55 15.58 35.21
N GLU A 361 19.79 15.67 35.69
CA GLU A 361 20.93 16.28 34.97
C GLU A 361 21.32 15.43 33.75
N ASP A 362 21.56 14.12 33.94
CA ASP A 362 21.78 13.14 32.87
C ASP A 362 20.74 13.28 31.74
N LYS A 363 19.46 13.45 32.12
CA LYS A 363 18.36 13.64 31.17
C LYS A 363 18.56 14.92 30.36
N GLN A 364 18.85 16.04 31.01
CA GLN A 364 19.01 17.34 30.35
C GLN A 364 20.19 17.32 29.38
N ASP A 365 21.31 16.75 29.79
CA ASP A 365 22.52 16.66 28.97
C ASP A 365 22.32 15.78 27.74
N ALA A 366 21.75 14.57 27.91
CA ALA A 366 21.42 13.69 26.79
C ALA A 366 20.44 14.37 25.82
N MET A 367 19.42 15.05 26.35
CA MET A 367 18.42 15.77 25.55
C MET A 367 19.01 16.96 24.79
N ALA A 368 19.99 17.66 25.36
CA ALA A 368 20.71 18.76 24.74
C ALA A 368 21.69 18.26 23.67
N GLY A 369 22.43 17.18 23.96
CA GLY A 369 23.33 16.51 23.02
C GLY A 369 22.60 16.06 21.76
N LEU A 370 21.51 15.29 21.92
CA LEU A 370 20.70 14.83 20.78
C LEU A 370 20.08 15.99 19.98
N LYS A 371 19.65 17.07 20.65
CA LYS A 371 19.14 18.27 19.97
C LYS A 371 20.22 18.93 19.09
N ARG A 372 21.46 18.98 19.57
CA ARG A 372 22.61 19.53 18.85
C ARG A 372 22.95 18.67 17.64
N ILE A 373 23.04 17.36 17.82
CA ILE A 373 23.34 16.39 16.74
C ILE A 373 22.26 16.45 15.66
N ALA A 374 20.98 16.48 16.03
CA ALA A 374 19.89 16.58 15.06
C ALA A 374 20.01 17.84 14.17
N ARG A 375 20.43 18.98 14.73
CA ARG A 375 20.65 20.22 13.96
C ARG A 375 21.87 20.13 13.04
N ARG A 376 22.98 19.55 13.53
CA ARG A 376 24.20 19.32 12.73
C ARG A 376 23.94 18.40 11.54
N ALA A 377 23.13 17.36 11.73
CA ALA A 377 22.76 16.42 10.66
C ALA A 377 22.11 17.10 9.43
N LEU A 378 21.35 18.19 9.62
CA LEU A 378 20.75 18.92 8.50
C LEU A 378 21.77 19.65 7.61
N HIS A 379 22.99 19.86 8.11
CA HIS A 379 24.05 20.62 7.45
C HIS A 379 25.27 19.75 7.12
N ALA A 380 25.14 18.42 7.22
CA ALA A 380 26.25 17.50 6.96
C ALA A 380 26.70 17.56 5.49
N ASP A 381 27.98 17.71 5.21
CA ASP A 381 28.50 17.87 3.85
C ASP A 381 28.43 16.58 3.02
N ASP A 382 28.48 15.42 3.69
CA ASP A 382 28.52 14.10 3.06
C ASP A 382 27.89 13.00 3.93
N ALA A 383 27.83 11.79 3.37
CA ALA A 383 27.28 10.62 4.06
C ALA A 383 28.15 10.11 5.21
N GLN A 384 29.46 10.36 5.20
CA GLN A 384 30.38 9.93 6.27
C GLN A 384 30.17 10.75 7.54
N GLN A 385 30.00 12.07 7.41
CA GLN A 385 29.62 12.93 8.52
C GLN A 385 28.28 12.49 9.13
N LEU A 386 27.29 12.13 8.29
CA LEU A 386 26.00 11.62 8.76
C LEU A 386 26.13 10.32 9.56
N LEU A 387 26.97 9.37 9.11
CA LEU A 387 27.27 8.16 9.87
C LEU A 387 27.91 8.47 11.23
N GLY A 388 28.79 9.49 11.28
CA GLY A 388 29.37 9.98 12.52
C GLY A 388 28.32 10.52 13.49
N PHE A 389 27.43 11.38 13.01
CA PHE A 389 26.32 11.92 13.82
C PHE A 389 25.34 10.85 14.29
N GLU A 390 25.04 9.88 13.43
CA GLU A 390 24.22 8.73 13.79
C GLU A 390 24.87 7.90 14.91
N GLY A 391 26.17 7.62 14.80
CA GLY A 391 26.93 6.90 15.82
C GLY A 391 26.99 7.65 17.15
N GLU A 392 27.29 8.95 17.11
CA GLU A 392 27.31 9.83 18.29
C GLU A 392 25.94 9.84 18.99
N ALA A 393 24.85 10.01 18.23
CA ALA A 393 23.51 9.98 18.79
C ALA A 393 23.12 8.61 19.35
N ALA A 394 23.50 7.52 18.69
CA ALA A 394 23.24 6.17 19.17
C ALA A 394 23.99 5.89 20.49
N ALA A 395 25.24 6.34 20.61
CA ALA A 395 26.01 6.21 21.84
C ALA A 395 25.35 6.93 23.02
N ILE A 396 24.91 8.18 22.82
CA ILE A 396 24.16 8.94 23.85
C ILE A 396 22.84 8.27 24.19
N TYR A 397 22.08 7.83 23.18
CA TYR A 397 20.77 7.24 23.41
C TYR A 397 20.84 5.90 24.15
N PHE A 398 21.75 5.01 23.74
CA PHE A 398 21.84 3.67 24.33
C PHE A 398 22.52 3.68 25.70
N SER A 399 23.45 4.59 25.98
CA SER A 399 24.02 4.73 27.34
C SER A 399 22.98 5.15 28.38
N GLN A 400 21.88 5.75 27.93
CA GLN A 400 20.77 6.18 28.79
C GLN A 400 19.54 5.26 28.70
N PHE A 401 19.63 4.15 27.96
CA PHE A 401 18.45 3.31 27.71
C PHE A 401 17.91 2.65 28.97
N GLU A 402 18.79 2.19 29.86
CA GLU A 402 18.42 1.59 31.14
C GLU A 402 17.59 2.55 32.02
N LYS A 403 17.82 3.86 31.91
CA LYS A 403 17.05 4.89 32.66
C LYS A 403 15.57 4.95 32.26
N MET A 404 15.17 4.26 31.18
CA MET A 404 13.77 4.11 30.74
C MET A 404 13.12 2.80 31.21
N LEU A 405 13.90 1.87 31.76
CA LEU A 405 13.43 0.56 32.21
C LEU A 405 13.02 0.59 33.69
N ALA A 406 11.98 -0.15 34.05
CA ALA A 406 11.54 -0.32 35.42
C ALA A 406 12.69 -0.82 36.30
N PRO A 407 12.88 -0.25 37.51
CA PRO A 407 13.81 -0.80 38.48
C PRO A 407 13.48 -2.28 38.66
N SER A 408 14.51 -3.11 38.73
CA SER A 408 14.44 -4.57 38.85
C SER A 408 13.76 -5.08 40.14
N GLY A 409 13.20 -4.17 40.96
CA GLY A 409 12.61 -4.42 42.28
C GLY A 409 11.19 -4.99 42.31
N SER A 410 10.73 -5.69 41.28
CA SER A 410 9.66 -6.68 41.46
C SER A 410 10.30 -7.93 42.05
N GLU A 411 9.97 -8.30 43.29
CA GLU A 411 10.56 -9.42 44.07
C GLU A 411 11.30 -10.45 43.19
N GLY A 412 12.63 -10.31 43.10
CA GLY A 412 13.53 -11.35 42.59
C GLY A 412 14.46 -11.06 41.42
N PHE A 413 14.81 -9.82 41.00
CA PHE A 413 15.75 -9.68 39.85
C PHE A 413 16.73 -8.50 39.81
N ASP A 414 17.90 -8.71 39.17
CA ASP A 414 19.01 -7.75 38.92
C ASP A 414 19.54 -7.75 37.44
N GLU A 415 18.97 -8.53 36.51
CA GLU A 415 19.63 -8.92 35.23
C GLU A 415 19.31 -8.09 33.96
N PHE A 416 18.38 -7.12 33.96
CA PHE A 416 18.12 -6.28 32.76
C PHE A 416 19.07 -5.05 32.65
N SER A 417 20.28 -5.16 33.22
CA SER A 417 21.34 -4.15 33.05
C SER A 417 21.66 -3.96 31.57
N PHE A 418 21.71 -2.72 31.11
CA PHE A 418 21.97 -2.40 29.72
C PHE A 418 22.94 -1.24 29.58
N THR A 419 24.16 -1.55 29.16
CA THR A 419 25.22 -0.56 29.01
C THR A 419 25.37 -0.12 27.56
N THR A 420 25.39 -1.06 26.61
CA THR A 420 25.64 -0.77 25.20
C THR A 420 24.84 -1.69 24.28
N ARG A 421 24.61 -1.22 23.05
CA ARG A 421 23.97 -2.02 22.01
C ARG A 421 24.97 -3.00 21.39
N ASN A 422 24.79 -4.30 21.62
CA ASN A 422 25.55 -5.37 20.95
C ASN A 422 24.62 -6.27 20.11
N ARG A 423 25.01 -6.50 18.85
CA ARG A 423 24.18 -7.18 17.85
C ARG A 423 24.53 -8.65 17.62
N ARG A 424 25.79 -9.07 17.75
CA ARG A 424 26.25 -10.38 17.23
C ARG A 424 27.40 -11.00 18.03
N PRO A 425 27.11 -11.99 18.90
CA PRO A 425 25.77 -12.35 19.39
C PRO A 425 25.22 -11.29 20.37
N PRO A 426 23.89 -11.17 20.54
CA PRO A 426 23.34 -10.45 21.69
C PRO A 426 23.88 -11.07 22.99
N THR A 427 24.40 -10.24 23.88
CA THR A 427 25.06 -10.69 25.12
C THR A 427 24.16 -10.64 26.35
N ASP A 428 23.01 -9.99 26.23
CA ASP A 428 22.08 -9.75 27.32
C ASP A 428 20.62 -9.77 26.82
N PRO A 429 19.64 -9.91 27.74
CA PRO A 429 18.23 -9.99 27.42
C PRO A 429 17.69 -8.78 26.63
N VAL A 430 18.13 -7.56 26.96
CA VAL A 430 17.66 -6.33 26.29
C VAL A 430 18.15 -6.29 24.85
N ASN A 431 19.42 -6.61 24.60
CA ASN A 431 19.96 -6.73 23.26
C ASN A 431 19.28 -7.85 22.45
N ALA A 432 18.89 -8.96 23.09
CA ALA A 432 18.14 -10.03 22.43
C ALA A 432 16.74 -9.54 22.00
N MET A 433 16.01 -8.86 22.89
CA MET A 433 14.70 -8.26 22.59
C MET A 433 14.77 -7.19 21.50
N LEU A 434 15.72 -6.24 21.61
CA LEU A 434 15.91 -5.20 20.60
C LEU A 434 16.25 -5.81 19.24
N SER A 435 17.07 -6.85 19.20
CA SER A 435 17.43 -7.53 17.94
C SER A 435 16.21 -8.18 17.28
N LEU A 436 15.36 -8.85 18.06
CA LEU A 436 14.11 -9.43 17.54
C LEU A 436 13.12 -8.34 17.09
N ALA A 437 12.91 -7.30 17.90
CA ALA A 437 12.01 -6.19 17.56
C ALA A 437 12.45 -5.46 16.27
N TYR A 438 13.76 -5.25 16.08
CA TYR A 438 14.29 -4.70 14.83
C TYR A 438 14.13 -5.62 13.64
N ALA A 439 14.26 -6.94 13.82
CA ALA A 439 14.01 -7.90 12.76
C ALA A 439 12.54 -7.89 12.32
N LEU A 440 11.60 -7.84 13.27
CA LEU A 440 10.16 -7.73 13.00
C LEU A 440 9.80 -6.42 12.29
N LEU A 441 10.39 -5.29 12.72
CA LEU A 441 10.17 -4.00 12.08
C LEU A 441 10.77 -3.93 10.67
N ALA A 442 12.01 -4.42 10.48
CA ALA A 442 12.64 -4.49 9.17
C ALA A 442 11.84 -5.36 8.21
N ARG A 443 11.31 -6.50 8.65
CA ARG A 443 10.37 -7.33 7.88
C ARG A 443 9.14 -6.51 7.47
N THR A 444 8.47 -5.91 8.45
CA THR A 444 7.22 -5.16 8.22
C THR A 444 7.43 -4.06 7.19
N LEU A 445 8.52 -3.30 7.28
CA LEU A 445 8.85 -2.28 6.28
C LEU A 445 9.26 -2.87 4.94
N THR A 446 9.97 -4.01 4.91
CA THR A 446 10.31 -4.69 3.65
C THR A 446 9.05 -5.08 2.89
N THR A 447 8.06 -5.68 3.57
CA THR A 447 6.80 -6.08 2.93
C THR A 447 5.95 -4.87 2.54
N THR A 448 5.85 -3.84 3.40
CA THR A 448 5.14 -2.60 3.07
C THR A 448 5.73 -1.89 1.87
N VAL A 449 7.07 -1.77 1.80
CA VAL A 449 7.77 -1.13 0.67
C VAL A 449 7.50 -1.88 -0.63
N SER A 450 7.64 -3.22 -0.63
CA SER A 450 7.30 -4.05 -1.78
C SER A 450 5.86 -3.86 -2.23
N ALA A 451 4.91 -3.83 -1.31
CA ALA A 451 3.48 -3.65 -1.61
C ALA A 451 3.18 -2.30 -2.27
N THR A 452 3.91 -1.25 -1.89
CA THR A 452 3.79 0.09 -2.50
C THR A 452 4.50 0.25 -3.85
N GLY A 453 5.07 -0.83 -4.41
CA GLY A 453 5.75 -0.81 -5.71
C GLY A 453 7.19 -0.29 -5.68
N LEU A 454 7.75 -0.05 -4.51
CA LEU A 454 9.15 0.33 -4.33
C LEU A 454 10.05 -0.92 -4.22
N ASP A 455 11.32 -0.81 -4.59
CA ASP A 455 12.32 -1.85 -4.34
C ASP A 455 12.88 -1.73 -2.91
N PRO A 456 12.65 -2.71 -2.01
CA PRO A 456 13.17 -2.66 -0.64
C PRO A 456 14.70 -2.63 -0.53
N TYR A 457 15.43 -3.09 -1.54
CA TYR A 457 16.88 -3.24 -1.51
C TYR A 457 17.63 -2.01 -2.00
N MET A 458 16.95 -1.06 -2.65
CA MET A 458 17.58 0.17 -3.14
C MET A 458 17.30 1.37 -2.22
N GLY A 459 18.16 1.55 -1.21
CA GLY A 459 18.10 2.69 -0.30
C GLY A 459 18.72 3.97 -0.87
N LEU A 460 18.43 5.10 -0.23
CA LEU A 460 19.04 6.41 -0.51
C LEU A 460 20.17 6.72 0.48
N TYR A 461 20.04 6.30 1.74
CA TYR A 461 21.07 6.51 2.76
C TYR A 461 21.88 5.23 3.00
N HIS A 462 21.20 4.13 3.32
CA HIS A 462 21.88 2.84 3.45
C HIS A 462 22.36 2.34 2.09
N ARG A 463 23.65 2.04 1.98
CA ARG A 463 24.20 1.44 0.76
C ARG A 463 23.59 0.06 0.50
N PRO A 464 23.15 -0.24 -0.74
CA PRO A 464 22.78 -1.58 -1.13
C PRO A 464 23.95 -2.54 -0.88
N ARG A 465 23.68 -3.60 -0.12
CA ARG A 465 24.61 -4.73 0.07
C ARG A 465 23.81 -6.00 -0.18
N HIS A 466 24.47 -7.03 -0.70
CA HIS A 466 23.81 -8.30 -1.02
C HIS A 466 22.92 -8.78 0.13
N GLY A 467 21.62 -8.97 -0.16
CA GLY A 467 20.63 -9.45 0.80
C GLY A 467 20.17 -8.48 1.89
N ARG A 468 20.61 -7.20 1.88
CA ARG A 468 20.19 -6.20 2.88
C ARG A 468 19.12 -5.26 2.30
N PRO A 469 17.89 -5.22 2.85
CA PRO A 469 16.81 -4.36 2.33
C PRO A 469 17.06 -2.90 2.73
N ALA A 470 17.90 -2.21 1.97
CA ALA A 470 18.41 -0.88 2.33
C ALA A 470 17.33 0.20 2.43
N LEU A 471 16.34 0.23 1.52
CA LEU A 471 15.25 1.21 1.59
C LEU A 471 14.34 0.95 2.80
N ALA A 472 14.06 -0.32 3.09
CA ALA A 472 13.28 -0.68 4.28
C ALA A 472 14.00 -0.22 5.55
N LEU A 473 15.33 -0.28 5.59
CA LEU A 473 16.12 0.22 6.71
C LEU A 473 16.15 1.74 6.77
N ASP A 474 16.22 2.43 5.63
CA ASP A 474 16.05 3.89 5.59
C ASP A 474 14.71 4.29 6.19
N LEU A 475 13.60 3.73 5.70
CA LEU A 475 12.27 3.99 6.26
C LEU A 475 12.13 3.55 7.71
N MET A 476 12.94 2.61 8.20
CA MET A 476 12.91 2.16 9.58
C MET A 476 13.44 3.21 10.55
N GLU A 477 14.39 4.06 10.15
CA GLU A 477 15.13 4.89 11.09
C GLU A 477 14.25 5.82 11.95
N PRO A 478 13.24 6.54 11.40
CA PRO A 478 12.35 7.36 12.22
C PRO A 478 11.47 6.52 13.15
N PHE A 479 11.18 5.26 12.79
CA PHE A 479 10.27 4.39 13.54
C PHE A 479 10.99 3.49 14.55
N ARG A 480 12.30 3.33 14.44
CA ARG A 480 13.10 2.41 15.25
C ARG A 480 12.90 2.64 16.75
N ALA A 481 13.04 3.89 17.20
CA ALA A 481 12.80 4.27 18.59
C ALA A 481 11.30 4.20 18.96
N ILE A 482 10.42 4.62 18.06
CA ILE A 482 8.99 4.76 18.34
C ILE A 482 8.26 3.41 18.42
N LEU A 483 8.66 2.43 17.61
CA LEU A 483 8.01 1.13 17.53
C LEU A 483 8.83 0.04 18.21
N ALA A 484 10.06 -0.19 17.76
CA ALA A 484 10.85 -1.32 18.24
C ALA A 484 11.37 -1.08 19.66
N ASP A 485 12.03 0.04 19.93
CA ASP A 485 12.56 0.31 21.28
C ASP A 485 11.43 0.48 22.28
N SER A 486 10.37 1.22 21.90
CA SER A 486 9.19 1.37 22.75
C SER A 486 8.50 0.05 23.06
N CYS A 487 8.48 -0.92 22.14
CA CYS A 487 7.96 -2.26 22.38
C CYS A 487 8.77 -2.97 23.47
N VAL A 488 10.11 -2.93 23.39
CA VAL A 488 10.99 -3.53 24.41
C VAL A 488 10.80 -2.86 25.76
N ILE A 489 10.77 -1.52 25.81
CA ILE A 489 10.54 -0.76 27.05
C ILE A 489 9.21 -1.17 27.68
N GLN A 490 8.13 -1.25 26.90
CA GLN A 490 6.82 -1.63 27.43
C GLN A 490 6.76 -3.09 27.88
N ALA A 491 7.31 -4.02 27.10
CA ALA A 491 7.32 -5.44 27.44
C ALA A 491 8.06 -5.70 28.77
N VAL A 492 9.16 -4.98 29.02
CA VAL A 492 9.90 -5.04 30.29
C VAL A 492 9.12 -4.34 31.40
N ASN A 493 8.69 -3.09 31.19
CA ASN A 493 8.06 -2.28 32.24
C ASN A 493 6.72 -2.83 32.72
N ASN A 494 6.00 -3.55 31.85
CA ASN A 494 4.73 -4.19 32.17
C ASN A 494 4.91 -5.63 32.69
N GLY A 495 6.14 -6.15 32.78
CA GLY A 495 6.43 -7.51 33.25
C GLY A 495 5.93 -8.63 32.30
N GLU A 496 5.73 -8.32 31.02
CA GLU A 496 5.23 -9.28 30.02
C GLU A 496 6.29 -10.29 29.59
N VAL A 497 7.56 -9.85 29.58
CA VAL A 497 8.73 -10.70 29.34
C VAL A 497 9.53 -10.73 30.63
N LYS A 498 9.86 -11.94 31.08
CA LYS A 498 10.60 -12.16 32.33
C LYS A 498 12.00 -12.71 32.07
N PRO A 499 12.96 -12.54 32.99
CA PRO A 499 14.32 -13.03 32.80
C PRO A 499 14.44 -14.55 32.58
N ASN A 500 13.57 -15.31 33.23
CA ASN A 500 13.44 -16.76 33.03
C ASN A 500 12.89 -17.15 31.64
N ASP A 501 12.44 -16.18 30.83
CA ASP A 501 12.15 -16.36 29.41
C ASP A 501 13.39 -16.28 28.51
N PHE A 502 14.59 -16.14 29.08
CA PHE A 502 15.86 -16.14 28.35
C PHE A 502 16.69 -17.39 28.65
N VAL A 503 17.58 -17.71 27.71
CA VAL A 503 18.62 -18.72 27.85
C VAL A 503 19.94 -18.13 27.39
N SER A 504 20.99 -18.36 28.18
CA SER A 504 22.35 -17.94 27.87
C SER A 504 23.18 -19.16 27.51
N ASN A 505 23.79 -19.14 26.33
CA ASN A 505 24.69 -20.17 25.82
C ASN A 505 26.05 -19.51 25.54
N GLY A 506 26.99 -19.66 26.47
CA GLY A 506 28.25 -18.91 26.43
C GLY A 506 27.98 -17.40 26.45
N PRO A 507 28.57 -16.60 25.55
CA PRO A 507 28.32 -15.15 25.48
C PRO A 507 27.00 -14.78 24.80
N ALA A 508 26.23 -15.75 24.30
CA ALA A 508 25.01 -15.48 23.55
C ALA A 508 23.75 -15.61 24.42
N CYS A 509 22.92 -14.59 24.43
CA CYS A 509 21.58 -14.59 25.05
C CYS A 509 20.49 -14.75 23.98
N SER A 510 19.49 -15.60 24.23
CA SER A 510 18.38 -15.88 23.32
C SER A 510 17.04 -16.00 24.05
N LEU A 511 15.94 -15.65 23.37
CA LEU A 511 14.59 -15.81 23.92
C LEU A 511 14.10 -17.25 23.81
N LYS A 512 13.55 -17.77 24.91
CA LYS A 512 12.74 -19.00 24.94
C LYS A 512 11.41 -18.77 24.19
N PRO A 513 10.72 -19.84 23.76
CA PRO A 513 9.46 -19.73 23.01
C PRO A 513 8.40 -18.83 23.69
N LYS A 514 8.27 -18.92 25.02
CA LYS A 514 7.32 -18.11 25.81
C LYS A 514 7.62 -16.61 25.71
N GLY A 515 8.85 -16.18 26.02
CA GLY A 515 9.25 -14.77 25.91
C GLY A 515 9.17 -14.22 24.49
N ARG A 516 9.53 -15.04 23.50
CA ARG A 516 9.37 -14.66 22.08
C ARG A 516 7.90 -14.43 21.70
N LYS A 517 6.98 -15.31 22.12
CA LYS A 517 5.54 -15.13 21.89
C LYS A 517 5.03 -13.84 22.55
N ALA A 518 5.46 -13.57 23.79
CA ALA A 518 5.11 -12.35 24.50
C ALA A 518 5.62 -11.09 23.79
N LEU A 519 6.90 -11.07 23.37
CA LEU A 519 7.47 -9.92 22.67
C LEU A 519 6.82 -9.69 21.29
N ILE A 520 6.50 -10.76 20.54
CA ILE A 520 5.76 -10.63 19.27
C ILE A 520 4.38 -10.03 19.52
N ALA A 521 3.66 -10.49 20.55
CA ALA A 521 2.35 -9.94 20.90
C ALA A 521 2.44 -8.46 21.30
N ALA A 522 3.46 -8.05 22.08
CA ALA A 522 3.72 -6.66 22.42
C ALA A 522 4.02 -5.82 21.17
N PHE A 523 4.79 -6.35 20.23
CA PHE A 523 5.13 -5.68 18.97
C PHE A 523 3.89 -5.47 18.08
N GLU A 524 3.03 -6.49 17.94
CA GLU A 524 1.79 -6.36 17.17
C GLU A 524 0.82 -5.35 17.81
N ARG A 525 0.64 -5.39 19.14
CA ARG A 525 -0.15 -4.35 19.84
C ARG A 525 0.40 -2.95 19.60
N ARG A 526 1.73 -2.81 19.48
CA ARG A 526 2.37 -1.53 19.17
C ARG A 526 2.11 -1.08 17.73
N LEU A 527 2.00 -1.99 16.77
CA LEU A 527 1.61 -1.68 15.40
C LEU A 527 0.12 -1.31 15.29
N ASP A 528 -0.74 -1.94 16.08
CA ASP A 528 -2.19 -1.69 16.06
C ASP A 528 -2.58 -0.43 16.87
N GLN A 529 -1.64 0.12 17.64
CA GLN A 529 -1.88 1.36 18.37
C GLN A 529 -2.23 2.50 17.43
N VAL A 530 -3.38 3.13 17.67
CA VAL A 530 -3.84 4.31 16.93
C VAL A 530 -3.14 5.56 17.44
N ALA A 531 -2.52 6.31 16.52
CA ALA A 531 -1.87 7.58 16.77
C ALA A 531 -2.42 8.68 15.85
N THR A 532 -2.33 9.94 16.28
CA THR A 532 -2.66 11.08 15.43
C THR A 532 -1.48 11.39 14.52
N HIS A 533 -1.71 11.44 13.21
CA HIS A 533 -0.67 11.82 12.26
C HIS A 533 -0.22 13.26 12.52
N PRO A 534 1.08 13.53 12.76
CA PRO A 534 1.55 14.83 13.25
C PRO A 534 1.33 15.99 12.26
N LEU A 535 1.31 15.67 10.97
CA LEU A 535 1.05 16.62 9.88
C LEU A 535 -0.43 16.69 9.46
N PHE A 536 -1.06 15.55 9.19
CA PHE A 536 -2.42 15.51 8.64
C PHE A 536 -3.55 15.52 9.68
N GLY A 537 -3.26 15.27 10.96
CA GLY A 537 -4.23 15.40 12.06
C GLY A 537 -5.27 14.29 12.18
N TYR A 538 -5.40 13.38 11.21
CA TYR A 538 -6.26 12.19 11.34
C TYR A 538 -5.62 11.14 12.26
N ARG A 539 -6.44 10.20 12.75
CA ARG A 539 -6.02 9.06 13.56
C ARG A 539 -5.89 7.82 12.68
N VAL A 540 -4.76 7.13 12.77
CA VAL A 540 -4.50 5.85 12.08
C VAL A 540 -3.67 4.92 12.95
N SER A 541 -3.77 3.61 12.73
CA SER A 541 -2.85 2.65 13.34
C SER A 541 -1.39 2.93 12.94
N MET A 542 -0.42 2.53 13.78
CA MET A 542 0.98 2.62 13.42
C MET A 542 1.33 1.74 12.22
N ARG A 543 0.63 0.61 12.02
CA ARG A 543 0.73 -0.22 10.81
C ARG A 543 0.39 0.59 9.57
N ARG A 544 -0.75 1.27 9.59
CA ARG A 544 -1.19 2.15 8.50
C ARG A 544 -0.27 3.35 8.31
N MET A 545 0.30 3.88 9.39
CA MET A 545 1.32 4.94 9.35
C MET A 545 2.54 4.54 8.51
N LEU A 546 3.03 3.30 8.65
CA LEU A 546 4.17 2.81 7.86
C LEU A 546 3.83 2.80 6.36
N GLU A 547 2.63 2.35 6.00
CA GLU A 547 2.18 2.33 4.62
C GLU A 547 2.00 3.74 4.05
N VAL A 548 1.39 4.65 4.80
CA VAL A 548 1.27 6.07 4.41
C VAL A 548 2.66 6.66 4.15
N GLN A 549 3.64 6.40 5.01
CA GLN A 549 5.01 6.88 4.82
C GLN A 549 5.71 6.26 3.61
N ALA A 550 5.47 4.98 3.29
CA ALA A 550 6.00 4.35 2.09
C ALA A 550 5.36 4.94 0.81
N ARG A 551 4.04 5.16 0.83
CA ARG A 551 3.32 5.79 -0.30
C ARG A 551 3.76 7.24 -0.51
N LEU A 552 3.91 8.04 0.55
CA LEU A 552 4.46 9.40 0.44
C LEU A 552 5.88 9.40 -0.13
N LEU A 553 6.69 8.39 0.19
CA LEU A 553 8.03 8.27 -0.40
C LEU A 553 7.97 7.99 -1.90
N ALA A 554 7.08 7.09 -2.34
CA ALA A 554 6.84 6.85 -3.76
C ALA A 554 6.41 8.15 -4.48
N ARG A 555 5.50 8.92 -3.88
CA ARG A 555 5.08 10.24 -4.42
C ARG A 555 6.21 11.24 -4.49
N HIS A 556 7.11 11.23 -3.51
CA HIS A 556 8.29 12.09 -3.53
C HIS A 556 9.22 11.74 -4.70
N PHE A 557 9.48 10.45 -4.94
CA PHE A 557 10.29 10.01 -6.07
C PHE A 557 9.68 10.37 -7.42
N GLN A 558 8.35 10.23 -7.54
CA GLN A 558 7.61 10.59 -8.75
C GLN A 558 7.45 12.11 -8.95
N GLY A 559 7.91 12.93 -7.99
CA GLY A 559 7.86 14.39 -8.08
C GLY A 559 6.49 14.99 -7.73
N GLU A 560 5.56 14.22 -7.18
CA GLU A 560 4.23 14.70 -6.78
C GLU A 560 4.24 15.46 -5.45
N ILE A 561 5.24 15.21 -4.60
CA ILE A 561 5.49 16.00 -3.39
C ILE A 561 6.95 16.46 -3.37
N VAL A 562 7.15 17.74 -3.08
CA VAL A 562 8.47 18.39 -3.16
C VAL A 562 9.42 17.88 -2.07
N LYS A 563 8.91 17.70 -0.84
CA LYS A 563 9.70 17.24 0.31
C LYS A 563 9.04 16.03 0.95
N TYR A 564 9.83 14.99 1.20
CA TYR A 564 9.37 13.82 1.95
C TYR A 564 9.24 14.14 3.46
N PRO A 565 8.05 13.96 4.06
CA PRO A 565 7.82 14.27 5.46
C PRO A 565 8.08 13.07 6.38
N HIS A 566 9.32 12.91 6.89
CA HIS A 566 9.60 11.87 7.88
C HIS A 566 8.67 11.96 9.10
N TYR A 567 8.25 10.80 9.61
CA TYR A 567 7.39 10.72 10.78
C TYR A 567 8.06 11.27 12.04
N LEU A 568 7.43 12.27 12.65
CA LEU A 568 7.88 12.96 13.86
C LEU A 568 6.71 13.09 14.85
N PRO A 569 6.55 12.18 15.82
CA PRO A 569 5.49 12.29 16.81
C PRO A 569 5.71 13.53 17.70
N ARG A 570 4.62 14.18 18.09
CA ARG A 570 4.63 15.42 18.90
C ARG A 570 5.08 15.20 20.34
#